data_AF-A0A7H4N627-F1
#
_entry.id   AF-A0A7H4N627-F1
#
_cell.length_a   1.000
_cell.length_b   1.000
_cell.length_c   1.000
_cell.angle_alpha   90.00
_cell.angle_beta   90.00
_cell.angle_gamma   90.00
#
_symmetry.space_group_name_H-M   'P 1'
#
loop_
_entity.id
_entity.type
_entity.pdbx_description
1 polymer ?
#
loop_
_entity_poly.entity_id
_entity_poly.type
_entity_poly.pdbx_seq_one_letter_code
_entity_poly.pdbx_strand_id
1 'polypeptide(L)' 'MWGVLQLAVRMREEGRTGSLVTLLCDSGERYLETYYNPQWVAANIGDISSWQAQIADMLQAK' A
#
# COMPACT_ATOMS: atom_id res chain seq x y z
N MET A 1 1.36 1.19 -4.36
CA MET A 1 -0.09 0.87 -4.41
C MET A 1 -0.99 1.89 -3.69
N TRP A 2 -0.45 2.92 -3.01
CA TRP A 2 -1.23 3.83 -2.16
C TRP A 2 -2.44 4.50 -2.84
N GLY A 3 -2.22 5.22 -3.94
CA GLY A 3 -3.29 6.00 -4.58
C GLY A 3 -4.46 5.16 -5.11
N VAL A 4 -4.18 3.97 -5.67
CA VAL A 4 -5.24 3.09 -6.20
C VAL A 4 -6.08 2.47 -5.07
N LEU A 5 -5.49 2.21 -3.90
CA LEU A 5 -6.22 1.74 -2.73
C LEU A 5 -7.13 2.83 -2.16
N GLN A 6 -6.64 4.08 -2.05
CA GLN A 6 -7.48 5.21 -1.63
C GLN A 6 -8.65 5.44 -2.59
N LEU A 7 -8.43 5.31 -3.90
CA LEU A 7 -9.49 5.40 -4.90
C LEU A 7 -10.50 4.25 -4.76
N ALA A 8 -10.03 3.02 -4.53
CA ALA A 8 -10.90 1.86 -4.31
C ALA A 8 -11.82 2.06 -3.09
N VAL A 9 -11.27 2.56 -1.97
CA VAL A 9 -12.04 2.88 -0.76
C VAL A 9 -13.12 3.90 -1.06
N ARG A 10 -12.76 5.01 -1.74
CA ARG A 10 -13.73 6.05 -2.12
C ARG A 10 -14.81 5.52 -3.07
N MET A 11 -14.42 4.75 -4.08
CA MET A 11 -15.38 4.16 -5.02
C MET A 11 -16.38 3.26 -4.29
N ARG A 12 -15.92 2.47 -3.31
CA ARG A 12 -16.78 1.65 -2.46
C ARG A 12 -17.73 2.50 -1.62
N GLU A 13 -17.23 3.53 -0.93
CA GLU A 13 -18.05 4.46 -0.12
C GLU A 13 -19.12 5.18 -0.95
N GLU A 14 -18.80 5.53 -2.20
CA GLU A 14 -19.72 6.19 -3.13
C GLU A 14 -20.64 5.21 -3.89
N GLY A 15 -20.53 3.89 -3.66
CA GLY A 15 -21.29 2.87 -4.38
C GLY A 15 -20.97 2.79 -5.88
N ARG A 16 -19.79 3.25 -6.30
CA ARG A 16 -19.35 3.31 -7.69
C ARG A 16 -18.61 2.04 -8.09
N THR A 17 -18.94 1.52 -9.28
CA THR A 17 -18.30 0.35 -9.87
C THR A 17 -17.45 0.73 -11.08
N GLY A 18 -16.43 -0.08 -11.38
CA GLY A 18 -15.51 0.13 -12.50
C GLY A 18 -14.18 -0.60 -12.30
N SER A 19 -13.37 -0.64 -13.34
CA SER A 19 -12.03 -1.23 -13.29
C SER A 19 -11.01 -0.22 -12.76
N LEU A 20 -10.13 -0.69 -11.87
CA LEU A 20 -8.96 0.06 -11.39
C LEU A 20 -7.71 -0.51 -12.05
N VAL A 21 -6.88 0.36 -12.61
CA VAL A 21 -5.61 0.00 -13.24
C VAL A 21 -4.49 0.80 -12.59
N THR A 22 -3.39 0.13 -12.29
CA THR A 22 -2.18 0.72 -11.73
C THR A 22 -0.97 0.01 -12.31
N LEU A 23 0.18 0.69 -12.33
CA LEU A 23 1.43 0.16 -12.84
C LEU A 23 2.42 -0.03 -11.69
N LEU A 24 3.08 -1.19 -11.65
CA LEU A 24 4.31 -1.42 -10.91
C LEU A 24 5.42 -1.58 -11.93
N CYS A 25 6.44 -0.73 -11.86
CA CYS A 25 7.49 -0.68 -12.88
C CYS A 25 8.51 -1.81 -12.74
N ASP A 26 8.60 -2.42 -11.56
CA ASP A 26 9.44 -3.57 -11.28
C ASP A 26 8.87 -4.45 -10.15
N SER A 27 9.49 -5.61 -9.97
CA SER A 27 9.18 -6.54 -8.88
C SER A 27 9.84 -6.09 -7.57
N GLY A 28 9.16 -6.37 -6.45
CA GLY A 28 9.69 -6.14 -5.11
C GLY A 28 10.95 -6.94 -4.77
N GLU A 29 11.22 -8.04 -5.48
CA GLU A 29 12.38 -8.90 -5.26
C GLU A 29 13.73 -8.19 -5.42
N ARG A 30 13.75 -7.07 -6.15
CA ARG A 30 14.95 -6.23 -6.31
C ARG A 30 15.32 -5.49 -5.02
N TYR A 31 14.42 -5.42 -4.05
CA TYR A 31 14.52 -4.62 -2.83
C TYR A 31 14.54 -5.48 -1.56
N LEU A 32 14.92 -6.76 -1.66
CA LEU A 32 14.98 -7.67 -0.52
C LEU A 32 15.86 -7.14 0.62
N GLU A 33 17.00 -6.54 0.26
CA GLU A 33 17.97 -5.99 1.22
C GLU A 33 17.62 -4.56 1.69
N THR A 34 16.55 -3.95 1.15
CA THR A 34 16.10 -2.60 1.52
C THR A 34 14.68 -2.61 2.07
N TYR A 35 13.64 -2.48 1.24
CA TYR A 35 12.26 -2.31 1.69
C TYR A 35 11.69 -3.54 2.42
N TYR A 36 12.24 -4.74 2.17
CA TYR A 36 11.88 -5.96 2.90
C TYR A 36 12.76 -6.20 4.14
N ASN A 37 13.80 -5.39 4.35
CA ASN A 37 14.68 -5.49 5.50
C ASN A 37 14.22 -4.51 6.59
N PRO A 38 13.67 -5.00 7.73
CA PRO A 38 13.12 -4.12 8.76
C PRO A 38 14.18 -3.24 9.44
N GLN A 39 15.44 -3.70 9.54
CA GLN A 39 16.52 -2.88 10.05
C GLN A 39 16.86 -1.73 9.10
N TRP A 40 16.89 -1.99 7.79
CA TRP A 40 17.10 -0.95 6.79
C TRP A 40 15.96 0.07 6.81
N VAL A 41 14.70 -0.38 6.89
CA VAL A 41 13.53 0.49 6.98
C VAL A 41 13.58 1.35 8.23
N ALA A 42 13.86 0.78 9.41
CA ALA A 42 13.97 1.54 10.65
C ALA A 42 15.07 2.62 10.58
N ALA A 43 16.19 2.32 9.92
CA ALA A 43 17.31 3.24 9.79
C ALA A 43 17.09 4.35 8.74
N ASN A 44 16.34 4.10 7.67
CA ASN A 44 16.24 5.02 6.51
C ASN A 44 14.86 5.67 6.34
N ILE A 45 13.80 5.03 6.83
CA ILE A 45 12.40 5.49 6.69
C ILE A 45 11.79 5.78 8.08
N GLY A 46 12.15 4.99 9.09
CA GLY A 46 11.62 5.10 10.45
C GLY A 46 10.42 4.18 10.70
N ASP A 47 9.57 4.55 11.66
CA ASP A 47 8.37 3.79 11.98
C ASP A 47 7.30 3.93 10.88
N ILE A 48 6.85 2.80 10.35
CA ILE A 48 5.82 2.71 9.30
C ILE A 48 4.50 2.10 9.80
N SER A 49 4.39 1.84 11.11
CA SER A 49 3.25 1.16 11.73
C SER A 49 1.91 1.82 11.40
N SER A 50 1.85 3.16 11.40
CA SER A 50 0.64 3.92 11.07
C SER A 50 0.14 3.68 9.64
N TRP A 51 1.07 3.48 8.70
CA TRP A 51 0.75 3.25 7.30
C TRP A 51 0.37 1.78 7.05
N GLN A 52 1.02 0.85 7.76
CA GLN A 52 0.64 -0.55 7.76
C GLN A 52 -0.79 -0.74 8.29
N ALA A 53 -1.13 -0.06 9.39
CA ALA A 53 -2.49 -0.06 9.94
C ALA A 53 -3.51 0.49 8.93
N GLN A 54 -3.23 1.65 8.32
CA GLN A 54 -4.11 2.23 7.30
C GLN A 54 -4.31 1.30 6.10
N ILE A 55 -3.26 0.64 5.61
CA ILE A 55 -3.40 -0.32 4.50
C ILE A 55 -4.26 -1.51 4.94
N ALA A 56 -4.03 -2.05 6.15
CA ALA A 56 -4.85 -3.14 6.68
C ALA A 56 -6.33 -2.74 6.78
N ASP A 57 -6.64 -1.54 7.27
CA ASP A 57 -7.99 -1.01 7.35
C ASP A 57 -8.65 -0.88 5.96
N MET A 58 -7.91 -0.35 4.97
CA MET A 58 -8.42 -0.23 3.59
C MET A 58 -8.78 -1.59 2.98
N LEU A 59 -8.01 -2.64 3.30
CA LEU A 59 -8.21 -4.01 2.81
C LEU A 59 -9.29 -4.78 3.57
N GLN A 60 -9.49 -4.49 4.85
CA GLN A 60 -10.49 -5.17 5.70
C GLN A 60 -11.88 -4.54 5.66
N ALA A 61 -11.99 -3.28 5.22
CA ALA A 61 -13.27 -2.62 5.07
C ALA A 61 -14.18 -3.42 4.11
N LYS A 62 -15.36 -3.81 4.62
CA LYS A 62 -16.41 -4.47 3.82
C LYS A 62 -17.00 -3.52 2.79
#